data_AF-A0A2X3UL72-F1
#
_entry.id   AF-A0A2X3UL72-F1
#
_cell.length_a   1.000
_cell.length_b   1.000
_cell.length_c   1.000
_cell.angle_alpha   90.00
_cell.angle_beta   90.00
_cell.angle_gamma   90.00
#
_symmetry.space_group_name_H-M   'P 1'
#
loop_
_entity.id
_entity.type
_entity.pdbx_description
1 polymer ?
#
loop_
_entity_poly.entity_id
_entity_poly.type
_entity_poly.pdbx_seq_one_letter_code
_entity_poly.pdbx_strand_id
1 'polypeptide(L)'
;MEITYKPVGVNETAEWGDYDHLMQRWEGLGKSMAKNLIREMRDNKDFKNYVVNPTHKLVFINYEGFKSFIEWKTRNRFKEKKHGKQSSY
;
A
#
# COMPACT_ATOMS: atom_id res chain seq x y z
N MET A 1 14.66 -3.46 -36.57
CA MET A 1 15.10 -3.59 -35.17
C MET A 1 14.29 -4.72 -34.57
N GLU A 2 14.91 -5.88 -34.36
CA GLU A 2 14.25 -7.02 -33.70
C GLU A 2 14.40 -6.85 -32.18
N ILE A 3 13.28 -6.75 -31.46
CA ILE A 3 13.30 -6.73 -30.00
C ILE A 3 13.38 -8.18 -29.54
N THR A 4 14.57 -8.63 -29.15
CA THR A 4 14.76 -9.93 -28.53
C THR A 4 14.22 -9.89 -27.09
N TYR A 5 13.06 -10.49 -26.86
CA TYR A 5 12.54 -10.69 -25.52
C TYR A 5 13.32 -11.80 -24.83
N LYS A 6 14.14 -11.45 -23.83
CA LYS A 6 14.74 -12.45 -22.93
C LYS A 6 13.75 -12.75 -21.81
N PRO A 7 13.30 -14.01 -21.65
CA PRO A 7 12.58 -14.39 -20.45
C PRO A 7 13.51 -14.18 -19.26
N VAL A 8 13.15 -13.26 -18.36
CA VAL A 8 13.84 -13.10 -17.08
C VAL A 8 13.57 -14.36 -16.28
N GLY A 9 14.51 -15.31 -16.32
CA GLY A 9 14.53 -16.53 -15.51
C GLY A 9 14.85 -16.26 -14.04
N VAL A 10 14.43 -15.12 -13.52
CA VAL A 10 14.71 -14.70 -12.15
C VAL A 10 13.37 -14.71 -11.41
N ASN A 11 13.22 -15.65 -10.48
CA ASN A 11 12.20 -15.65 -9.43
C ASN A 11 12.51 -14.52 -8.42
N GLU A 12 12.78 -13.31 -8.91
CA GLU A 12 12.93 -12.15 -8.06
C GLU A 12 11.54 -11.85 -7.50
N THR A 13 11.39 -12.01 -6.19
CA THR A 13 10.20 -11.58 -5.49
C THR A 13 10.06 -10.09 -5.71
N ALA A 14 9.16 -9.69 -6.62
CA ALA A 14 8.87 -8.28 -6.84
C ALA A 14 8.60 -7.60 -5.48
N GLU A 15 9.24 -6.47 -5.23
CA GLU A 15 9.04 -5.65 -4.03
C GLU A 15 7.85 -4.68 -4.19
N TRP A 16 7.44 -4.45 -5.44
CA TRP A 16 6.40 -3.53 -5.83
C TRP A 16 5.30 -4.26 -6.61
N GLY A 17 4.09 -3.73 -6.57
CA GLY A 17 3.00 -4.20 -7.42
C GLY A 17 1.85 -3.22 -7.51
N ASP A 18 0.89 -3.53 -8.37
CA ASP A 18 -0.36 -2.79 -8.44
C ASP A 18 -1.37 -3.31 -7.41
N TYR A 19 -2.62 -2.83 -7.51
CA TYR A 19 -3.70 -3.29 -6.64
C TYR A 19 -3.95 -4.81 -6.74
N ASP A 20 -3.87 -5.38 -7.94
CA ASP A 20 -4.23 -6.77 -8.15
C ASP A 20 -3.16 -7.69 -7.54
N HIS A 21 -1.88 -7.33 -7.65
CA HIS A 21 -0.80 -8.03 -6.95
C HIS A 21 -0.86 -7.86 -5.42
N LEU A 22 -1.26 -6.67 -4.94
CA LEU A 22 -1.44 -6.43 -3.51
C LEU A 22 -2.53 -7.33 -2.92
N MET A 23 -3.66 -7.48 -3.62
CA MET A 23 -4.76 -8.35 -3.18
C MET A 23 -4.39 -9.84 -3.17
N GLN A 24 -3.50 -10.29 -4.06
CA GLN A 24 -3.00 -11.67 -4.03
C GLN A 24 -2.17 -11.96 -2.78
N ARG A 25 -1.48 -10.94 -2.23
CA ARG A 25 -0.63 -11.08 -1.04
C ARG A 25 -1.38 -10.90 0.28
N TRP A 26 -2.47 -10.14 0.30
CA TRP A 26 -3.28 -9.89 1.50
C TRP A 26 -4.68 -10.49 1.35
N GLU A 27 -4.84 -11.70 1.87
CA GLU A 27 -6.14 -12.39 1.89
C GLU A 27 -7.21 -11.54 2.58
N GLY A 28 -8.39 -11.44 1.96
CA GLY A 28 -9.50 -10.61 2.43
C GLY A 28 -9.40 -9.12 2.08
N LEU A 29 -8.31 -8.65 1.47
CA LEU A 29 -8.20 -7.28 0.99
C LEU A 29 -9.00 -7.08 -0.31
N GLY A 30 -10.17 -6.44 -0.20
CA GLY A 30 -10.95 -6.06 -1.38
C GLY A 30 -10.39 -4.83 -2.11
N LYS A 31 -10.65 -4.73 -3.42
CA LYS A 31 -10.15 -3.64 -4.29
C LYS A 31 -10.55 -2.24 -3.81
N SER A 32 -11.77 -2.07 -3.30
CA SER A 32 -12.25 -0.80 -2.75
C SER A 32 -11.47 -0.41 -1.49
N MET A 33 -11.25 -1.37 -0.59
CA MET A 33 -10.45 -1.17 0.62
C MET A 33 -9.01 -0.83 0.28
N ALA A 34 -8.40 -1.56 -0.66
CA ALA A 34 -7.05 -1.28 -1.13
C ALA A 34 -6.91 0.16 -1.65
N LYS A 35 -7.82 0.63 -2.51
CA LYS A 35 -7.80 2.01 -3.01
C LYS A 35 -7.85 3.05 -1.88
N ASN A 36 -8.70 2.84 -0.88
CA ASN A 36 -8.80 3.75 0.26
C ASN A 36 -7.51 3.76 1.08
N LEU A 37 -6.94 2.58 1.37
CA LEU A 37 -5.68 2.48 2.11
C LEU A 37 -4.51 3.13 1.36
N ILE A 38 -4.41 2.90 0.04
CA ILE A 38 -3.36 3.52 -0.78
C ILE A 38 -3.54 5.04 -0.89
N ARG A 39 -4.78 5.54 -0.94
CA ARG A 39 -5.03 6.98 -0.85
C ARG A 39 -4.52 7.55 0.47
N GLU A 40 -4.85 6.92 1.59
CA GLU A 40 -4.37 7.35 2.90
C GLU A 40 -2.85 7.28 3.03
N MET A 41 -2.20 6.26 2.44
CA MET A 41 -0.73 6.19 2.38
C MET A 41 -0.13 7.39 1.65
N ARG A 42 -0.72 7.79 0.51
CA ARG A 42 -0.27 8.96 -0.27
C ARG A 42 -0.43 10.27 0.49
N ASP A 43 -1.47 10.37 1.31
CA ASP A 43 -1.76 11.56 2.12
C ASP A 43 -0.91 11.59 3.41
N ASN A 44 -0.24 10.49 3.76
CA ASN A 44 0.62 10.40 4.94
C ASN A 44 2.09 10.68 4.60
N LYS A 45 2.69 11.69 5.26
CA LYS A 45 4.08 12.10 5.05
C LYS A 45 5.12 10.99 5.21
N ASP A 46 4.85 10.00 6.08
CA ASP A 46 5.78 8.92 6.40
C ASP A 46 5.66 7.75 5.41
N PHE A 47 4.52 7.65 4.69
CA PHE A 47 4.22 6.51 3.81
C PHE A 47 4.07 6.86 2.33
N LYS A 48 3.96 8.14 1.98
CA LYS A 48 3.74 8.59 0.59
C LYS A 48 4.77 8.08 -0.41
N ASN A 49 6.01 7.87 0.03
CA ASN A 49 7.11 7.42 -0.84
C ASN A 49 7.03 5.92 -1.19
N TYR A 50 6.17 5.16 -0.51
CA TYR A 50 5.90 3.75 -0.82
C TYR A 50 4.80 3.56 -1.88
N VAL A 51 4.27 4.65 -2.42
CA VAL A 51 3.27 4.64 -3.48
C VAL A 51 3.73 5.54 -4.63
N VAL A 52 3.90 4.95 -5.81
CA VAL A 52 4.27 5.68 -7.02
C VAL A 52 3.11 5.64 -8.01
N ASN A 53 2.68 6.80 -8.48
CA ASN A 53 1.64 6.95 -9.52
C ASN A 53 2.25 7.67 -10.72
N PRO A 54 2.90 6.95 -11.66
CA PRO A 54 3.48 7.57 -12.84
C PRO A 54 2.40 8.19 -13.75
N THR A 55 1.19 7.62 -13.72
CA THR A 55 0.02 8.11 -14.44
C THR A 55 -1.25 7.90 -13.61
N HIS A 56 -2.39 8.41 -14.08
CA HIS A 56 -3.69 8.19 -13.43
C HIS A 56 -4.19 6.73 -13.51
N LYS A 57 -3.59 5.88 -14.37
CA LYS A 57 -3.99 4.48 -14.54
C LYS A 57 -3.07 3.48 -13.84
N LEU A 58 -1.86 3.91 -13.48
CA LEU A 58 -0.84 3.04 -12.90
C LEU A 58 -0.58 3.42 -11.45
N VAL A 59 -0.39 2.39 -10.63
CA VAL A 59 0.10 2.51 -9.27
C VAL A 59 1.11 1.41 -9.02
N PHE A 60 2.20 1.78 -8.36
CA PHE A 60 3.16 0.84 -7.79
C PHE A 60 3.18 1.05 -6.28
N ILE A 61 2.96 -0.04 -5.55
CA ILE A 61 2.81 -0.08 -4.11
C ILE A 61 3.93 -0.98 -3.61
N ASN A 62 4.81 -0.44 -2.77
CA ASN A 62 5.84 -1.23 -2.12
C ASN A 62 5.21 -2.10 -1.02
N TYR A 63 5.48 -3.40 -1.03
CA TYR A 63 4.82 -4.34 -0.12
C TYR A 63 5.21 -4.13 1.35
N GLU A 64 6.49 -3.87 1.63
CA GLU A 64 6.96 -3.58 3.01
C GLU A 64 6.43 -2.23 3.51
N GLY A 65 6.35 -1.24 2.63
CA GLY A 65 5.71 0.04 2.92
C GLY A 65 4.23 -0.11 3.27
N PHE A 66 3.49 -0.92 2.50
CA PHE A 66 2.09 -1.21 2.78
C PHE A 66 1.92 -1.92 4.12
N LYS A 67 2.70 -2.96 4.39
CA LYS A 67 2.69 -3.67 5.68
C LYS A 67 2.93 -2.70 6.86
N SER A 68 3.98 -1.89 6.76
CA SER A 68 4.34 -0.89 7.78
C SER A 68 3.21 0.12 8.01
N PHE A 69 2.53 0.55 6.94
CA PHE A 69 1.37 1.42 7.02
C PHE A 69 0.20 0.77 7.78
N ILE A 70 -0.13 -0.50 7.52
CA ILE A 70 -1.20 -1.20 8.24
C ILE A 70 -0.91 -1.31 9.74
N GLU A 71 0.32 -1.62 10.11
CA GLU A 71 0.75 -1.69 11.51
C GLU A 71 0.70 -0.32 12.20
N TRP A 72 1.17 0.73 11.52
CA TRP A 72 1.04 2.10 12.00
C TRP A 72 -0.43 2.50 12.17
N LYS A 73 -1.27 2.25 11.16
CA LYS A 73 -2.70 2.63 11.17
C LYS A 73 -3.44 1.93 12.30
N THR A 74 -3.17 0.64 12.49
CA THR A 74 -3.74 -0.15 13.60
C THR A 74 -3.37 0.46 14.94
N ARG A 75 -2.09 0.81 15.17
CA ARG A 75 -1.64 1.44 16.42
C ARG A 75 -2.25 2.82 16.65
N ASN A 76 -2.38 3.64 15.61
CA ASN A 76 -2.90 5.00 15.76
C ASN A 76 -4.43 5.07 15.88
N ARG A 77 -5.16 4.12 15.29
CA ARG A 77 -6.61 3.97 15.49
C ARG A 77 -6.97 3.80 16.99
N PHE A 78 -6.13 3.12 17.76
CA PHE A 78 -6.36 2.97 19.20
C PHE A 78 -6.00 4.24 19.99
N LYS A 79 -5.09 5.08 19.49
CA LYS A 79 -4.73 6.35 20.14
C LYS A 79 -5.85 7.38 20.02
N GLU A 80 -6.50 7.47 18.86
CA GLU A 80 -7.66 8.36 18.64
C GLU A 80 -8.82 8.03 19.58
N LYS A 81 -9.11 6.73 19.77
CA LYS A 81 -10.15 6.27 20.71
C LYS A 81 -9.84 6.58 22.18
N LYS A 82 -8.57 6.67 22.57
CA LYS A 82 -8.17 7.00 23.94
C LYS A 82 -8.36 8.49 24.26
N HIS A 83 -8.11 9.37 23.29
CA HIS A 83 -8.28 10.82 23.45
C HIS A 83 -9.76 11.24 23.30
N GLY A 84 -10.54 10.55 22.46
CA GLY A 84 -11.99 10.78 22.34
C GLY A 84 -12.80 10.47 23.61
N LYS A 85 -12.26 9.69 24.56
CA LYS A 85 -12.90 9.42 25.86
C LYS A 85 -12.54 10.43 26.97
N GLN A 86 -11.57 11.31 26.75
CA GLN A 86 -11.12 12.30 27.73
C GLN A 86 -11.65 13.71 27.48
N SER A 87 -12.28 13.97 26.33
CA SER A 87 -12.85 15.28 25.96
C SER A 87 -14.37 15.37 26.16
N SER A 88 -14.91 14.63 27.13
CA SER A 88 -16.32 14.68 27.52
C SER A 88 -16.43 14.81 29.05
N TYR A 89 -15.96 15.93 29.58
CA TYR A 89 -16.25 16.42 30.94
C TYR A 89 -16.31 17.94 30.91
#